data_AF-A0A1H0N7U0-F1
#
_entry.id   AF-A0A1H0N7U0-F1
#
_cell.length_a   1.000
_cell.length_b   1.000
_cell.length_c   1.000
_cell.angle_alpha   90.00
_cell.angle_beta   90.00
_cell.angle_gamma   90.00
#
_symmetry.space_group_name_H-M   'P 1'
#
loop_
_entity.id
_entity.type
_entity.pdbx_description
1 polymer ?
#
loop_
_entity_poly.entity_id
_entity_poly.type
_entity_poly.pdbx_seq_one_letter_code
_entity_poly.pdbx_strand_id
1 'polypeptide(L)'
;MIIKILKKYKYQVLLLFLIISLGLFIAIFLLNTIYYYGNFKLKNLLINFIVFYNFCITSFIYIIKSFFNSLIKESILKIIIIGIISITILNKLKEMKVISSITSLEFKDFKVNIDTKKTKLDEEKKYNETNNNIYNVPEHVLKDQKQEIESLIIDMPFMASIIDSYLNRGLLNIKLNLNLIPYKITLSNLSKIFEYKLRANSVEIIKMRNDIEPIVVDCFKSLLEKGIIYIEN
;
A
#
# COMPACT_ATOMS: atom_id res chain seq x y z
N MET A 1 11.82 -25.06 8.66
CA MET A 1 12.13 -26.27 7.86
C MET A 1 11.37 -26.30 6.53
N ILE A 2 10.05 -26.05 6.54
CA ILE A 2 9.17 -26.04 5.36
C ILE A 2 9.58 -25.04 4.26
N ILE A 3 10.01 -23.82 4.63
CA ILE A 3 10.47 -22.79 3.66
C ILE A 3 11.77 -23.20 2.93
N LYS A 4 12.67 -23.94 3.59
CA LYS A 4 13.90 -24.48 2.98
C LYS A 4 13.56 -25.60 1.97
N ILE A 5 12.56 -26.42 2.29
CA ILE A 5 12.08 -27.50 1.43
C ILE A 5 11.39 -26.92 0.18
N LEU A 6 10.53 -25.91 0.34
CA LEU A 6 9.86 -25.20 -0.76
C LEU A 6 10.84 -24.48 -1.72
N LYS A 7 11.91 -23.86 -1.19
CA LYS A 7 12.97 -23.29 -2.05
C LYS A 7 13.68 -24.38 -2.87
N LYS A 8 14.02 -25.52 -2.26
CA LYS A 8 14.73 -26.62 -2.93
C LYS A 8 13.93 -27.19 -4.11
N TYR A 9 12.63 -27.39 -3.95
CA TYR A 9 11.76 -27.88 -5.04
C TYR A 9 11.59 -26.86 -6.17
N LYS A 10 11.52 -25.56 -5.86
CA LYS A 10 11.43 -24.51 -6.89
C LYS A 10 12.64 -24.50 -7.83
N TYR A 11 13.85 -24.67 -7.30
CA TYR A 11 15.06 -24.75 -8.12
C TYR A 11 15.12 -26.04 -8.96
N GLN A 12 14.68 -27.17 -8.41
CA GLN A 12 14.64 -28.45 -9.15
C GLN A 12 13.66 -28.41 -10.32
N VAL A 13 12.48 -27.82 -10.13
CA VAL A 13 11.49 -27.65 -11.21
C VAL A 13 12.02 -26.71 -12.31
N LEU A 14 12.66 -25.60 -11.93
CA LEU A 14 13.28 -24.68 -12.89
C LEU A 14 14.41 -25.35 -13.68
N LEU A 15 15.24 -26.14 -13.01
CA LEU A 15 16.32 -26.90 -13.64
C LEU A 15 15.76 -27.93 -14.65
N LEU A 16 14.73 -28.68 -14.25
CA LEU A 16 14.08 -29.67 -15.11
C LEU A 16 13.51 -29.01 -16.36
N PHE A 17 12.81 -27.88 -16.21
CA PHE A 17 12.28 -27.11 -17.33
C PHE A 17 13.38 -26.64 -18.28
N LEU A 18 14.50 -26.15 -17.74
CA LEU A 18 15.64 -25.69 -18.54
C LEU A 18 16.25 -26.85 -19.34
N ILE A 19 16.45 -28.01 -18.72
CA ILE A 19 16.97 -29.22 -19.40
C ILE A 19 16.03 -29.67 -20.52
N ILE A 20 14.72 -29.71 -20.27
CA ILE A 20 13.71 -30.07 -21.28
C ILE A 20 13.77 -29.09 -22.45
N SER A 21 13.80 -27.78 -22.17
CA SER A 21 13.85 -26.74 -23.21
C SER A 21 15.12 -26.83 -24.06
N LEU A 22 16.26 -27.11 -23.45
CA LEU A 22 17.54 -27.26 -24.14
C LEU A 22 17.53 -28.51 -25.03
N GLY A 23 17.00 -29.62 -24.52
CA GLY A 23 16.87 -30.86 -25.30
C GLY A 23 15.98 -30.68 -26.53
N LEU A 24 14.85 -29.97 -26.36
CA LEU A 24 13.92 -29.65 -27.45
C LEU A 24 14.58 -28.74 -28.51
N PHE A 25 15.36 -27.76 -28.07
CA PHE A 25 16.13 -26.89 -28.96
C PHE A 25 17.16 -27.68 -29.78
N ILE A 26 17.93 -28.57 -29.15
CA ILE A 26 18.90 -29.42 -29.85
C ILE A 26 18.18 -30.32 -30.86
N ALA A 27 17.07 -30.94 -30.49
CA ALA A 27 16.30 -31.80 -31.38
C ALA A 27 15.82 -31.05 -32.64
N ILE A 28 15.26 -29.85 -32.48
CA ILE A 28 14.84 -28.98 -33.59
C ILE A 28 16.04 -28.60 -34.46
N PHE A 29 17.18 -28.27 -33.86
CA PHE A 29 18.40 -27.91 -34.59
C PHE A 29 18.93 -29.07 -35.45
N LEU A 30 18.89 -30.30 -34.92
CA LEU A 30 19.30 -31.50 -35.67
C LEU A 30 18.30 -31.82 -36.79
N LEU A 31 16.99 -31.78 -36.53
CA LEU A 31 15.95 -31.94 -37.54
C LEU A 31 16.10 -30.94 -38.69
N ASN A 32 16.34 -29.67 -38.35
CA ASN A 32 16.57 -28.60 -39.31
C ASN A 32 17.82 -28.88 -40.17
N THR A 33 18.91 -29.36 -39.55
CA THR A 33 20.13 -29.74 -40.28
C THR A 33 19.87 -30.89 -41.27
N ILE A 34 19.10 -31.90 -40.87
CA ILE A 34 18.73 -33.02 -41.74
C ILE A 34 17.83 -32.56 -42.88
N TYR A 35 16.86 -31.68 -42.60
CA TYR A 35 15.94 -31.15 -43.59
C TYR A 35 16.65 -30.37 -44.72
N TYR A 36 17.57 -29.46 -44.39
CA TYR A 36 18.24 -28.62 -45.40
C TYR A 36 19.42 -29.30 -46.09
N TYR A 37 20.14 -30.18 -45.40
CA TYR A 37 21.40 -30.76 -45.93
C TYR A 37 21.30 -32.26 -46.25
N GLY A 38 20.16 -32.89 -45.99
CA GLY A 38 19.84 -34.28 -46.33
C GLY A 38 20.65 -35.36 -45.60
N ASN A 39 21.74 -35.00 -44.92
CA ASN A 39 22.67 -35.91 -44.27
C ASN A 39 23.28 -35.30 -43.00
N PHE A 40 23.47 -36.14 -41.98
CA PHE A 40 24.12 -35.79 -40.72
C PHE A 40 25.65 -35.89 -40.84
N LYS A 41 26.28 -34.89 -41.46
CA LYS A 41 27.74 -34.75 -41.50
C LYS A 41 28.18 -33.60 -40.60
N LEU A 42 29.32 -33.77 -39.89
CA LEU A 42 29.90 -32.74 -39.01
C LEU A 42 30.07 -31.39 -39.73
N LYS A 43 30.48 -31.43 -41.01
CA LYS A 43 30.61 -30.24 -41.86
C LYS A 43 29.27 -29.49 -42.01
N ASN A 44 28.16 -30.20 -42.19
CA ASN A 44 26.83 -29.59 -42.36
C ASN A 44 26.35 -28.98 -41.04
N LEU A 45 26.63 -29.62 -39.90
CA LEU A 45 26.35 -29.06 -38.57
C LEU A 45 27.10 -27.74 -38.35
N LEU A 46 28.39 -27.68 -38.70
CA LEU A 46 29.19 -26.46 -38.58
C LEU A 46 28.66 -25.33 -39.47
N ILE A 47 28.30 -25.64 -40.72
CA ILE A 47 27.70 -24.65 -41.63
C ILE A 47 26.38 -24.12 -41.05
N ASN A 48 25.50 -25.01 -40.58
CA ASN A 48 24.22 -24.61 -40.01
C ASN A 48 24.40 -23.80 -38.72
N PHE A 49 25.41 -24.13 -37.90
CA PHE A 49 25.76 -23.36 -36.71
C PHE A 49 26.22 -21.94 -37.05
N ILE A 50 27.06 -21.78 -38.08
CA ILE A 50 27.52 -20.45 -38.54
C ILE A 50 26.33 -19.63 -39.06
N VAL A 51 25.43 -20.23 -39.85
CA VAL A 51 24.21 -19.56 -40.34
C VAL A 51 23.32 -19.12 -39.18
N PHE A 52 23.07 -20.02 -38.23
CA PHE A 52 22.27 -19.73 -37.03
C PHE A 52 22.91 -18.62 -36.17
N TYR A 53 24.23 -18.68 -35.98
CA TYR A 53 24.98 -17.67 -35.24
C TYR A 53 24.87 -16.29 -35.90
N ASN A 54 25.04 -16.22 -37.22
CA ASN A 54 24.87 -14.96 -37.97
C ASN A 54 23.44 -14.43 -37.86
N PHE A 55 22.44 -15.30 -37.99
CA PHE A 55 21.03 -14.92 -37.81
C PHE A 55 20.77 -14.34 -36.40
N CYS A 56 21.31 -14.99 -35.36
CA CYS A 56 21.23 -14.53 -33.99
C CYS A 56 21.89 -13.15 -33.80
N ILE A 57 23.10 -12.95 -34.35
CA ILE A 57 23.78 -11.65 -34.27
C ILE A 57 22.97 -10.56 -34.97
N THR A 58 22.52 -10.79 -36.20
CA THR A 58 21.75 -9.79 -36.96
C THR A 58 20.47 -9.43 -36.23
N SER A 59 19.76 -10.43 -35.69
CA SER A 59 18.55 -10.22 -34.88
C SER A 59 18.85 -9.44 -33.61
N PHE A 60 19.96 -9.76 -32.94
CA PHE A 60 20.39 -9.06 -31.73
C PHE A 60 20.74 -7.60 -31.99
N ILE A 61 21.50 -7.32 -33.06
CA ILE A 61 21.82 -5.95 -33.50
C ILE A 61 20.54 -5.18 -33.81
N TYR A 62 19.56 -5.81 -34.48
CA TYR A 62 18.27 -5.18 -34.76
C TYR A 62 17.49 -4.83 -33.49
N ILE A 63 17.43 -5.75 -32.51
CA ILE A 63 16.77 -5.52 -31.23
C ILE A 63 17.44 -4.36 -30.48
N ILE A 64 18.78 -4.37 -30.41
CA ILE A 64 19.54 -3.29 -29.78
C ILE A 64 19.24 -1.95 -30.46
N LYS A 65 19.29 -1.91 -31.79
CA LYS A 65 19.02 -0.69 -32.57
C LYS A 65 17.60 -0.18 -32.32
N SER A 66 16.62 -1.08 -32.29
CA SER A 66 15.22 -0.75 -31.99
C SER A 66 15.04 -0.23 -30.55
N PHE A 67 15.74 -0.83 -29.59
CA PHE A 67 15.75 -0.41 -28.20
C PHE A 67 16.34 1.01 -28.04
N PHE A 68 17.52 1.27 -28.62
CA PHE A 68 18.13 2.61 -28.57
C PHE A 68 17.29 3.65 -29.32
N ASN A 69 16.76 3.32 -30.50
CA ASN A 69 15.85 4.21 -31.22
C ASN A 69 14.60 4.53 -30.41
N SER A 70 14.10 3.58 -29.61
CA SER A 70 12.97 3.82 -28.72
C SER A 70 13.35 4.69 -27.53
N LEU A 71 14.52 4.50 -26.92
CA LEU A 71 15.02 5.34 -25.83
C LEU A 71 15.28 6.78 -26.26
N ILE A 72 15.77 7.00 -27.49
CA ILE A 72 16.10 8.32 -28.03
C ILE A 72 14.84 9.09 -28.46
N LYS A 73 13.65 8.47 -28.45
CA LYS A 73 12.39 9.21 -28.69
C LYS A 73 12.26 10.35 -27.67
N GLU A 74 11.93 11.53 -28.17
CA GLU A 74 11.92 12.77 -27.40
C GLU A 74 11.10 12.67 -26.10
N SER A 75 9.94 12.00 -26.14
CA SER A 75 9.09 11.78 -24.96
C SER A 75 9.76 10.90 -23.91
N ILE A 76 10.41 9.80 -24.31
CA ILE A 76 11.08 8.86 -23.41
C ILE A 76 12.35 9.49 -22.83
N LEU A 77 13.11 10.22 -23.64
CA LEU A 77 14.29 10.95 -23.20
C LEU A 77 13.94 12.01 -22.15
N LYS A 78 12.85 12.77 -22.34
CA LYS A 78 12.33 13.71 -21.34
C LYS A 78 12.00 13.02 -20.01
N ILE A 79 11.33 11.87 -20.06
CA ILE A 79 11.00 11.07 -18.86
C ILE A 79 12.27 10.63 -18.13
N ILE A 80 13.28 10.14 -18.87
CA ILE A 80 14.57 9.71 -18.30
C ILE A 80 15.29 10.89 -17.63
N ILE A 81 15.36 12.04 -18.29
CA ILE A 81 16.01 13.25 -17.75
C ILE A 81 15.30 13.71 -16.48
N ILE A 82 13.97 13.81 -16.50
CA ILE A 82 13.18 14.19 -15.31
C ILE A 82 13.43 13.19 -14.18
N GLY A 83 13.42 11.89 -14.47
CA GLY A 83 13.69 10.85 -13.48
C GLY A 83 15.08 10.98 -12.85
N ILE A 84 16.13 11.21 -13.65
CA ILE A 84 17.50 11.42 -13.17
C ILE A 84 17.56 12.67 -12.28
N ILE A 85 16.93 13.78 -12.71
CA ILE A 85 16.88 15.02 -11.93
C ILE A 85 16.16 14.79 -10.60
N SER A 86 15.00 14.15 -10.60
CA SER A 86 14.22 13.85 -9.39
C SER A 86 15.00 12.98 -8.40
N ILE A 87 15.68 11.93 -8.88
CA ILE A 87 16.52 11.07 -8.04
C ILE A 87 17.71 11.86 -7.47
N THR A 88 18.34 12.70 -8.28
CA THR A 88 19.47 13.53 -7.83
C THR A 88 19.05 14.51 -6.75
N ILE A 89 17.89 15.17 -6.93
CA ILE A 89 17.30 16.06 -5.92
C ILE A 89 16.96 15.26 -4.66
N LEU A 90 16.34 14.09 -4.79
CA LEU A 90 15.97 13.25 -3.64
C LEU A 90 17.19 12.78 -2.86
N ASN A 91 18.26 12.37 -3.55
CA ASN A 91 19.52 11.99 -2.93
C ASN A 91 20.15 13.18 -2.20
N LYS A 92 20.15 14.37 -2.82
CA LYS A 92 20.68 15.59 -2.19
C LYS A 92 19.85 16.00 -0.97
N LEU A 93 18.52 15.89 -1.02
CA LEU A 93 17.62 16.14 0.13
C LEU A 93 17.84 15.13 1.26
N LYS A 94 18.12 13.87 0.93
CA LYS A 94 18.45 12.81 1.88
C LYS A 94 19.81 13.05 2.55
N GLU A 95 20.81 13.47 1.78
CA GLU A 95 22.16 13.83 2.28
C GLU A 95 22.12 15.09 3.15
N MET A 96 21.35 16.09 2.76
CA MET A 96 21.11 17.31 3.55
C MET A 96 20.28 17.06 4.81
N LYS A 97 19.91 15.79 5.09
CA LYS A 97 19.11 15.40 6.25
C LYS A 97 17.77 16.16 6.34
N VAL A 98 17.30 16.79 5.26
CA VAL A 98 16.08 17.59 5.26
C VAL A 98 14.89 16.72 5.66
N ILE A 99 14.86 15.48 5.17
CA ILE A 99 13.81 14.51 5.50
C ILE A 99 13.85 14.10 6.98
N SER A 100 15.04 14.02 7.58
CA SER A 100 15.21 13.76 9.03
C SER A 100 15.10 15.00 9.91
N SER A 101 15.14 16.20 9.32
CA SER A 101 14.93 17.48 10.00
C SER A 101 13.50 17.99 9.86
N ILE A 102 12.64 17.31 9.08
CA ILE A 102 11.19 17.45 9.20
C ILE A 102 10.81 16.79 10.53
N THR A 103 11.02 17.55 11.61
CA THR A 103 10.64 17.17 12.96
C THR A 103 9.15 17.27 13.15
N SER A 104 8.44 18.03 12.31
CA SER A 104 6.99 18.17 12.34
C SER A 104 6.34 18.30 10.96
N LEU A 105 5.31 17.51 10.69
CA LEU A 105 4.36 17.76 9.60
C LEU A 105 3.13 18.45 10.19
N GLU A 106 2.87 19.68 9.79
CA GLU A 106 1.67 20.43 10.21
C GLU A 106 0.61 20.36 9.10
N PHE A 107 -0.58 19.88 9.46
CA PHE A 107 -1.76 19.97 8.61
C PHE A 107 -2.99 20.35 9.43
N LYS A 108 -3.63 21.47 9.06
CA LYS A 108 -4.66 22.14 9.87
C LYS A 108 -4.18 22.33 11.31
N ASP A 109 -4.80 21.64 12.27
CA ASP A 109 -4.58 21.80 13.71
C ASP A 109 -3.66 20.71 14.27
N PHE A 110 -3.12 19.83 13.42
CA PHE A 110 -2.29 18.71 13.86
C PHE A 110 -0.84 18.90 13.41
N LYS A 111 0.03 19.04 14.41
CA LYS A 111 1.48 18.98 14.29
C LYS A 111 1.94 17.56 14.62
N VAL A 112 2.21 16.75 13.59
CA VAL A 112 2.79 15.42 13.78
C VAL A 112 4.29 15.61 13.98
N ASN A 113 4.76 15.58 15.22
CA ASN A 113 6.18 15.50 15.47
C ASN A 113 6.68 14.11 15.05
N ILE A 114 7.47 14.05 13.96
CA ILE A 114 8.12 12.80 13.53
C ILE A 114 9.32 12.62 14.46
N ASP A 115 9.07 12.07 15.65
CA ASP A 115 10.14 11.64 16.53
C ASP A 115 10.91 10.52 15.81
N THR A 116 12.06 10.87 15.23
CA THR A 116 13.06 9.89 14.81
C THR A 116 13.74 9.27 16.03
N LYS A 117 12.95 8.66 16.93
CA LYS A 117 13.46 7.73 17.93
C LYS A 117 13.14 6.32 17.45
N LYS A 118 14.20 5.72 16.90
CA LYS A 118 14.43 4.28 16.77
C LYS A 118 13.42 3.46 17.57
N THR A 119 12.52 2.81 16.84
CA THR A 119 11.72 1.67 17.30
C THR A 119 12.67 0.54 17.68
N LYS A 120 13.23 0.62 18.89
CA LYS A 120 13.93 -0.46 19.57
C LYS A 120 13.64 -0.29 21.06
N LEU A 121 12.92 -1.26 21.61
CA LEU A 121 12.66 -1.50 23.03
C LEU A 121 11.58 -0.61 23.68
N ASP A 122 10.30 -0.86 23.37
CA ASP A 122 9.20 -0.62 24.33
C ASP A 122 8.08 -1.69 24.22
N GLU A 123 8.35 -2.83 23.57
CA GLU A 123 7.40 -3.96 23.50
C GLU A 123 7.42 -4.87 24.75
N GLU A 124 8.22 -4.57 25.78
CA GLU A 124 8.39 -5.47 26.95
C GLU A 124 7.78 -4.99 28.29
N LYS A 125 6.95 -3.93 28.33
CA LYS A 125 6.37 -3.46 29.61
C LYS A 125 4.88 -3.11 29.62
N LYS A 126 4.04 -3.82 28.86
CA LYS A 126 2.56 -3.73 29.03
C LYS A 126 1.84 -5.09 28.98
N TYR A 127 2.47 -6.13 29.51
CA TYR A 127 1.80 -7.36 29.89
C TYR A 127 2.16 -7.64 31.35
N ASN A 128 1.41 -7.01 32.26
CA ASN A 128 1.16 -7.41 33.64
C ASN A 128 0.48 -6.24 34.34
N GLU A 129 -0.85 -6.24 34.30
CA GLU A 129 -1.73 -5.82 35.41
C GLU A 129 -3.19 -5.90 34.90
N THR A 130 -3.65 -7.12 34.64
CA THR A 130 -5.09 -7.40 34.68
C THR A 130 -5.41 -7.73 36.13
N ASN A 131 -5.62 -6.71 36.95
CA ASN A 131 -6.29 -6.86 38.23
C ASN A 131 -7.48 -5.92 38.28
N ASN A 132 -8.65 -6.55 38.19
CA ASN A 132 -9.98 -6.11 38.55
C ASN A 132 -10.01 -4.83 39.38
N ASN A 133 -10.44 -3.72 38.76
CA ASN A 133 -11.13 -2.66 39.48
C ASN A 133 -12.34 -2.25 38.65
N ILE A 134 -13.50 -2.61 39.21
CA ILE A 134 -14.79 -2.02 38.89
C ILE A 134 -14.64 -0.53 39.22
N TYR A 135 -14.41 0.30 38.21
CA TYR A 135 -14.48 1.74 38.37
C TYR A 135 -15.93 2.16 38.25
N ASN A 136 -16.53 2.48 39.40
CA ASN A 136 -17.66 3.40 39.46
C ASN A 136 -17.21 4.71 38.81
N VAL A 137 -17.55 4.90 37.54
CA VAL A 137 -17.42 6.18 36.84
C VAL A 137 -18.37 7.15 37.53
N PRO A 138 -17.89 8.31 38.03
CA PRO A 138 -18.76 9.31 38.64
C PRO A 138 -19.83 9.76 37.63
N GLU A 139 -21.10 9.73 38.03
CA GLU A 139 -22.27 10.00 37.16
C GLU A 139 -22.21 11.37 36.45
N HIS A 140 -21.45 12.32 37.00
CA HIS A 140 -21.20 13.64 36.41
C HIS A 140 -20.31 13.59 35.17
N VAL A 141 -19.27 12.73 35.16
CA VAL A 141 -18.33 12.60 34.03
C VAL A 141 -19.02 11.98 32.82
N LEU A 142 -19.97 11.07 33.06
CA LEU A 142 -20.79 10.43 32.03
C LEU A 142 -21.76 11.42 31.37
N LYS A 143 -22.32 12.36 32.14
CA LYS A 143 -23.20 13.43 31.61
C LYS A 143 -22.43 14.43 30.74
N ASP A 144 -21.24 14.84 31.18
CA ASP A 144 -20.41 15.79 30.44
C ASP A 144 -19.96 15.19 29.09
N GLN A 145 -19.54 13.92 29.10
CA GLN A 145 -19.20 13.19 27.86
C GLN A 145 -20.40 13.02 26.92
N LYS A 146 -21.58 12.76 27.48
CA LYS A 146 -22.81 12.63 26.69
C LYS A 146 -23.17 13.94 25.97
N GLN A 147 -23.11 15.08 26.67
CA GLN A 147 -23.36 16.40 26.09
C GLN A 147 -22.32 16.77 25.02
N GLU A 148 -21.06 16.45 25.25
CA GLU A 148 -19.99 16.67 24.26
C GLU A 148 -20.21 15.85 22.98
N ILE A 149 -20.63 14.58 23.11
CA ILE A 149 -20.95 13.73 21.96
C ILE A 149 -22.21 14.23 21.24
N GLU A 150 -23.27 14.59 21.97
CA GLU A 150 -24.49 15.13 21.38
C GLU A 150 -24.21 16.40 20.55
N SER A 151 -23.49 17.36 21.13
CA SER A 151 -23.09 18.59 20.42
C SER A 151 -22.26 18.29 19.16
N LEU A 152 -21.30 17.36 19.23
CA LEU A 152 -20.49 16.96 18.08
C LEU A 152 -21.34 16.39 16.94
N ILE A 153 -22.34 15.57 17.26
CA ILE A 153 -23.23 14.96 16.26
C ILE A 153 -24.15 16.03 15.62
N ILE A 154 -24.70 16.93 16.44
CA ILE A 154 -25.58 18.01 15.97
C ILE A 154 -24.83 19.01 15.09
N ASP A 155 -23.65 19.45 15.53
CA ASP A 155 -22.88 20.49 14.85
C ASP A 155 -22.25 20.01 13.54
N MET A 156 -22.13 18.69 13.36
CA MET A 156 -21.42 18.05 12.26
C MET A 156 -22.23 16.89 11.64
N PRO A 157 -23.15 17.18 10.69
CA PRO A 157 -23.97 16.16 10.04
C PRO A 157 -23.19 15.00 9.40
N PHE A 158 -21.97 15.28 8.92
CA PHE A 158 -21.09 14.25 8.39
C PHE A 158 -20.66 13.22 9.45
N MET A 159 -20.55 13.58 10.74
CA MET A 159 -20.33 12.59 11.81
C MET A 159 -21.52 11.65 11.94
N ALA A 160 -22.74 12.18 11.91
CA ALA A 160 -23.96 11.36 11.90
C ALA A 160 -23.96 10.37 10.72
N SER A 161 -23.52 10.79 9.53
CA SER A 161 -23.43 9.91 8.35
C SER A 161 -22.44 8.74 8.51
N ILE A 162 -21.32 8.98 9.20
CA ILE A 162 -20.33 7.94 9.50
C ILE A 162 -20.90 6.99 10.56
N ILE A 163 -21.54 7.52 11.60
CA ILE A 163 -22.19 6.73 12.64
C ILE A 163 -23.29 5.83 12.04
N ASP A 164 -24.12 6.38 11.15
CA ASP A 164 -25.12 5.60 10.40
C ASP A 164 -24.49 4.45 9.61
N SER A 165 -23.42 4.75 8.87
CA SER A 165 -22.70 3.76 8.08
C SER A 165 -22.16 2.62 8.94
N TYR A 166 -21.75 2.92 10.17
CA TYR A 166 -21.26 1.93 11.12
C TYR A 166 -22.40 1.12 11.77
N LEU A 167 -23.44 1.79 12.28
CA LEU A 167 -24.51 1.17 13.07
C LEU A 167 -25.59 0.48 12.23
N ASN A 168 -26.07 1.15 11.17
CA ASN A 168 -27.22 0.68 10.40
C ASN A 168 -26.78 -0.07 9.14
N ARG A 169 -25.68 0.35 8.48
CA ARG A 169 -25.19 -0.26 7.24
C ARG A 169 -24.15 -1.36 7.47
N GLY A 170 -23.63 -1.49 8.70
CA GLY A 170 -22.64 -2.52 9.07
C GLY A 170 -21.28 -2.37 8.35
N LEU A 171 -20.96 -1.17 7.86
CA LEU A 171 -19.71 -0.92 7.14
C LEU A 171 -18.56 -0.77 8.13
N LEU A 172 -17.79 -1.84 8.27
CA LEU A 172 -16.52 -1.84 9.01
C LEU A 172 -15.40 -1.36 8.08
N ASN A 173 -14.47 -0.53 8.59
CA ASN A 173 -13.35 0.05 7.84
C ASN A 173 -13.75 1.05 6.74
N ILE A 174 -14.29 2.22 7.14
CA ILE A 174 -14.67 3.28 6.21
C ILE A 174 -13.43 4.07 5.77
N LYS A 175 -13.15 4.08 4.46
CA LYS A 175 -12.06 4.88 3.89
C LYS A 175 -12.59 6.20 3.32
N LEU A 176 -12.18 7.30 3.93
CA LEU A 176 -12.56 8.66 3.55
C LEU A 176 -11.38 9.35 2.85
N ASN A 177 -11.57 9.79 1.61
CA ASN A 177 -10.56 10.62 0.95
C ASN A 177 -10.51 12.00 1.61
N LEU A 178 -9.32 12.57 1.81
CA LEU A 178 -9.15 13.86 2.50
C LEU A 178 -9.94 15.00 1.84
N ASN A 179 -10.09 14.96 0.51
CA ASN A 179 -10.84 15.96 -0.26
C ASN A 179 -12.36 15.92 -0.01
N LEU A 180 -12.88 14.81 0.53
CA LEU A 180 -14.31 14.62 0.79
C LEU A 180 -14.69 14.96 2.23
N ILE A 181 -13.71 15.20 3.10
CA ILE A 181 -13.97 15.57 4.50
C ILE A 181 -14.27 17.07 4.55
N PRO A 182 -15.45 17.48 5.04
CA PRO A 182 -15.81 18.90 5.16
C PRO A 182 -14.78 19.69 5.96
N TYR A 183 -14.51 20.95 5.56
CA TYR A 183 -13.50 21.79 6.20
C TYR A 183 -13.71 21.99 7.71
N LYS A 184 -14.98 22.05 8.15
CA LYS A 184 -15.40 22.19 9.56
C LYS A 184 -14.99 20.99 10.43
N ILE A 185 -14.68 19.84 9.82
CA ILE A 185 -14.32 18.62 10.54
C ILE A 185 -12.80 18.53 10.64
N THR A 186 -12.34 18.46 11.89
CA THR A 186 -10.95 18.25 12.25
C THR A 186 -10.76 16.77 12.59
N LEU A 187 -9.52 16.29 12.43
CA LEU A 187 -9.18 14.93 12.83
C LEU A 187 -9.34 14.71 14.35
N SER A 188 -9.17 15.76 15.16
CA SER A 188 -9.42 15.74 16.60
C SER A 188 -10.87 15.38 16.91
N ASN A 189 -11.82 15.97 16.19
CA ASN A 189 -13.24 15.63 16.33
C ASN A 189 -13.51 14.18 15.93
N LEU A 190 -12.83 13.66 14.91
CA LEU A 190 -12.93 12.25 14.53
C LEU A 190 -12.38 11.33 15.62
N SER A 191 -11.22 11.64 16.23
CA SER A 191 -10.66 10.84 17.33
C SER A 191 -11.53 10.80 18.59
N LYS A 192 -12.43 11.77 18.76
CA LYS A 192 -13.36 11.75 19.90
C LYS A 192 -14.31 10.57 19.81
N ILE A 193 -14.79 10.23 18.61
CA ILE A 193 -15.81 9.18 18.39
C ILE A 193 -15.19 7.88 17.85
N PHE A 194 -14.18 7.99 17.00
CA PHE A 194 -13.65 6.88 16.20
C PHE A 194 -12.15 6.67 16.38
N GLU A 195 -11.72 5.41 16.31
CA GLU A 195 -10.33 5.06 16.07
C GLU A 195 -10.05 5.11 14.56
N TYR A 196 -9.06 5.90 14.14
CA TYR A 196 -8.71 6.05 12.73
C TYR A 196 -7.21 5.92 12.46
N LYS A 197 -6.87 5.62 11.21
CA LYS A 197 -5.50 5.60 10.68
C LYS A 197 -5.35 6.61 9.55
N LEU A 198 -4.36 7.49 9.69
CA LEU A 198 -4.00 8.44 8.63
C LEU A 198 -3.15 7.74 7.55
N ARG A 199 -3.55 7.87 6.29
CA ARG A 199 -2.78 7.46 5.11
C ARG A 199 -2.51 8.68 4.22
N ALA A 200 -1.67 8.52 3.19
CA ALA A 200 -1.20 9.61 2.34
C ALA A 200 -2.31 10.55 1.83
N ASN A 201 -3.45 10.01 1.35
CA ASN A 201 -4.56 10.80 0.80
C ASN A 201 -5.93 10.45 1.41
N SER A 202 -5.97 9.70 2.52
CA SER A 202 -7.22 9.22 3.11
C SER A 202 -7.11 9.01 4.61
N VAL A 203 -8.24 9.14 5.30
CA VAL A 203 -8.45 8.70 6.66
C VAL A 203 -9.22 7.39 6.61
N GLU A 204 -8.71 6.35 7.29
CA GLU A 204 -9.38 5.07 7.42
C GLU A 204 -9.93 4.94 8.84
N ILE A 205 -11.25 4.90 8.97
CA ILE A 205 -11.93 4.69 10.24
C ILE A 205 -11.95 3.20 10.52
N ILE A 206 -11.26 2.76 11.57
CA ILE A 206 -11.11 1.34 11.91
C ILE A 206 -12.36 0.86 12.65
N LYS A 207 -12.73 1.56 13.72
CA LYS A 207 -13.88 1.23 14.56
C LYS A 207 -14.33 2.42 15.39
N MET A 208 -15.54 2.33 15.95
CA MET A 208 -15.96 3.22 17.03
C MET A 208 -15.15 2.91 18.29
N ARG A 209 -14.87 3.93 19.08
CA ARG A 209 -14.17 3.77 20.35
C ARG A 209 -15.00 2.99 21.36
N ASN A 210 -14.50 1.82 21.78
CA ASN A 210 -15.22 0.89 22.65
C ASN A 210 -15.68 1.51 23.99
N ASP A 211 -14.94 2.50 24.51
CA ASP A 211 -15.22 3.13 25.81
C ASP A 211 -16.44 4.07 25.78
N ILE A 212 -16.80 4.58 24.60
CA ILE A 212 -17.91 5.53 24.42
C ILE A 212 -19.01 5.03 23.48
N GLU A 213 -18.81 3.88 22.84
CA GLU A 213 -19.76 3.28 21.89
C GLU A 213 -21.20 3.21 22.43
N PRO A 214 -21.46 2.76 23.68
CA PRO A 214 -22.82 2.76 24.23
C PRO A 214 -23.45 4.15 24.29
N ILE A 215 -22.66 5.17 24.63
CA ILE A 215 -23.11 6.56 24.75
C ILE A 215 -23.39 7.13 23.37
N VAL A 216 -22.50 6.90 22.39
CA VAL A 216 -22.67 7.36 21.02
C VAL A 216 -23.94 6.77 20.40
N VAL A 217 -24.19 5.48 20.61
CA VAL A 217 -25.39 4.79 20.12
C VAL A 217 -26.66 5.37 20.76
N ASP A 218 -26.65 5.59 22.07
CA ASP A 218 -27.79 6.18 22.80
C ASP A 218 -28.08 7.62 22.31
N CYS A 219 -27.05 8.46 22.20
CA CYS A 219 -27.18 9.82 21.66
C CYS A 219 -27.71 9.81 20.24
N PHE A 220 -27.16 8.97 19.37
CA PHE A 220 -27.56 8.90 17.97
C PHE A 220 -29.04 8.50 17.81
N LYS A 221 -29.50 7.48 18.55
CA LYS A 221 -30.92 7.07 18.55
C LYS A 221 -31.83 8.17 19.11
N SER A 222 -31.46 8.77 20.23
CA SER A 222 -32.19 9.89 20.85
C SER A 222 -32.33 11.09 19.89
N LEU A 223 -31.27 11.43 19.16
CA LEU A 223 -31.28 12.53 18.20
C LEU A 223 -32.11 12.22 16.94
N LEU A 224 -32.13 10.96 16.50
CA LEU A 224 -33.00 10.49 15.41
C LEU A 224 -34.47 10.52 15.83
N GLU A 225 -34.82 9.99 17.01
CA GLU A 225 -36.19 9.97 17.53
C GLU A 225 -36.75 11.39 17.72
N LYS A 226 -35.89 12.34 18.11
CA LYS A 226 -36.25 13.77 18.25
C LYS A 226 -36.33 14.51 16.90
N GLY A 227 -35.94 13.89 15.79
CA GLY A 227 -35.89 14.54 14.48
C GLY A 227 -34.86 15.68 14.39
N ILE A 228 -33.79 15.62 15.18
CA ILE A 228 -32.72 16.63 15.17
C ILE A 228 -31.71 16.31 14.06
N ILE A 229 -31.45 15.02 13.84
CA ILE A 229 -30.61 14.53 12.74
C ILE A 229 -31.46 13.72 11.77
N TYR A 230 -31.11 13.81 10.48
CA TYR A 230 -31.74 13.06 9.40
C TYR A 230 -30.66 12.35 8.60
N ILE A 231 -30.95 11.13 8.18
CA ILE A 231 -30.05 10.32 7.36
C ILE A 231 -30.77 10.13 6.03
N GLU A 232 -30.16 10.59 4.95
CA GLU A 232 -30.64 10.28 3.60
C GLU A 232 -30.33 8.80 3.32
N ASN A 233 -31.37 8.04 2.94
CA ASN A 233 -31.25 6.64 2.57
C ASN A 233 -30.34 6.47 1.35
#